data_AF-A0A7T6VRE3-F1
#
_entry.id   AF-A0A7T6VRE3-F1
#
_cell.length_a   1.000
_cell.length_b   1.000
_cell.length_c   1.000
_cell.angle_alpha   90.00
_cell.angle_beta   90.00
_cell.angle_gamma   90.00
#
_symmetry.space_group_name_H-M   'P 1'
#
loop_
_entity.id
_entity.type
_entity.pdbx_description
1 polymer ?
#
loop_
_entity_poly.entity_id
_entity_poly.type
_entity_poly.pdbx_seq_one_letter_code
_entity_poly.pdbx_strand_id
1 'polypeptide(L)'
;MKELLKFNKEEYLDGAKLIIDSQSIAEKKAEEIYKEGFENIFFVAVGGSLAPMMAIADMAKQFTTMPIFIEQANELLYRGNKNLTKESLVITMSKSGDTKETVEISKYCSKKNIRVVSFTRDEKTLLAQKF
;
A
#
# COMPACT_ATOMS: atom_id res chain seq x y z
N MET A 1 34.67 -11.36 10.62
CA MET A 1 33.23 -11.49 10.31
C MET A 1 33.15 -12.34 9.05
N LYS A 2 32.37 -13.43 9.01
CA LYS A 2 32.22 -14.21 7.76
C LYS A 2 31.47 -13.36 6.74
N GLU A 3 32.03 -13.22 5.54
CA GLU A 3 31.38 -12.54 4.43
C GLU A 3 30.19 -13.39 3.97
N LEU A 4 28.99 -12.80 3.97
CA LEU A 4 27.76 -13.47 3.56
C LEU A 4 27.62 -13.38 2.04
N LEU A 5 27.38 -14.51 1.38
CA LEU A 5 27.26 -14.57 -0.07
C LEU A 5 26.13 -13.65 -0.58
N LYS A 6 26.45 -12.73 -1.49
CA LYS A 6 25.52 -11.76 -2.10
C LYS A 6 24.78 -10.87 -1.10
N PHE A 7 25.40 -10.56 0.04
CA PHE A 7 24.85 -9.64 1.03
C PHE A 7 25.75 -8.41 1.18
N ASN A 8 25.17 -7.24 1.00
CA ASN A 8 25.81 -5.97 1.28
C ASN A 8 25.23 -5.39 2.59
N LYS A 9 26.06 -5.31 3.62
CA LYS A 9 25.66 -4.77 4.93
C LYS A 9 25.31 -3.30 4.88
N GLU A 10 26.06 -2.50 4.12
CA GLU A 10 25.83 -1.06 4.01
C GLU A 10 24.49 -0.78 3.32
N GLU A 11 24.23 -1.47 2.20
CA GLU A 11 22.93 -1.38 1.51
C GLU A 11 21.76 -1.78 2.42
N TYR A 12 21.93 -2.83 3.23
CA TYR A 12 20.91 -3.26 4.19
C TYR A 12 20.64 -2.22 5.29
N LEU A 13 21.70 -1.60 5.84
CA LEU A 13 21.58 -0.57 6.86
C LEU A 13 21.00 0.74 6.30
N ASP A 14 21.38 1.11 5.08
CA ASP A 14 20.81 2.27 4.38
C ASP A 14 19.32 2.07 4.12
N GLY A 15 18.92 0.87 3.69
CA GLY A 15 17.52 0.49 3.56
C GLY A 15 16.76 0.64 4.87
N ALA A 16 17.31 0.16 5.98
CA ALA A 16 16.69 0.29 7.30
C ALA A 16 16.53 1.76 7.73
N LYS A 17 17.56 2.58 7.51
CA LYS A 17 17.52 4.02 7.83
C LYS A 17 16.42 4.74 7.05
N LEU A 18 16.29 4.48 5.75
CA LEU A 18 15.24 5.06 4.91
C LEU A 18 13.83 4.75 5.44
N ILE A 19 13.59 3.52 5.91
CA ILE A 19 12.31 3.13 6.48
C ILE A 19 12.04 3.84 7.81
N ILE A 20 13.04 3.93 8.69
CA ILE A 20 12.93 4.65 9.97
C ILE A 20 12.62 6.12 9.73
N ASP A 21 13.36 6.76 8.82
CA ASP A 21 13.18 8.19 8.49
C ASP A 21 11.77 8.44 7.90
N SER A 22 11.17 7.45 7.24
CA SER A 22 9.83 7.52 6.66
C SER A 22 8.70 7.32 7.68
N GLN A 23 8.99 6.86 8.90
CA GLN A 23 7.97 6.54 9.92
C GLN A 23 7.10 7.75 10.25
N SER A 24 7.72 8.90 10.52
CA SER A 24 7.01 10.13 10.89
C SER A 24 6.03 10.61 9.80
N ILE A 25 6.39 10.38 8.52
CA ILE A 25 5.56 10.71 7.37
C ILE A 25 4.35 9.78 7.32
N ALA A 26 4.56 8.48 7.52
CA ALA A 26 3.50 7.48 7.54
C ALA A 26 2.50 7.73 8.69
N GLU A 27 3.00 8.00 9.90
CA GLU A 27 2.16 8.29 11.08
C GLU A 27 1.33 9.56 10.90
N LYS A 28 1.95 10.65 10.43
CA LYS A 28 1.23 11.88 10.12
C LYS A 28 0.12 11.63 9.10
N LYS A 29 0.42 10.84 8.05
CA LYS A 29 -0.57 10.55 7.01
C LYS A 29 -1.70 9.68 7.50
N ALA A 30 -1.42 8.70 8.35
CA ALA A 30 -2.43 7.87 8.99
C ALA A 30 -3.38 8.71 9.86
N GLU A 31 -2.85 9.64 10.65
CA GLU A 31 -3.63 10.56 11.49
C GLU A 31 -4.52 11.49 10.66
N GLU A 32 -4.01 12.06 9.56
CA GLU A 32 -4.80 12.85 8.61
C GLU A 32 -5.96 12.04 8.04
N ILE A 33 -5.69 10.84 7.54
CA ILE A 33 -6.69 9.96 6.92
C ILE A 33 -7.74 9.52 7.94
N TYR A 34 -7.33 9.23 9.18
CA TYR A 34 -8.24 8.86 10.25
C TYR A 34 -9.21 10.00 10.59
N LYS A 35 -8.72 11.25 10.68
CA LYS A 35 -9.56 12.43 10.89
C LYS A 35 -10.53 12.70 9.76
N GLU A 36 -10.12 12.44 8.52
CA GLU A 36 -10.98 12.59 7.34
C GLU A 36 -12.07 11.50 7.26
N GLY A 37 -11.89 10.36 7.94
CA GLY A 37 -12.82 9.24 7.96
C GLY A 37 -12.75 8.35 6.71
N PHE A 38 -13.17 7.10 6.88
CA PHE A 38 -13.37 6.07 5.85
C PHE A 38 -14.19 4.91 6.44
N GLU A 39 -14.93 4.18 5.59
CA GLU A 39 -15.81 3.10 6.05
C GLU A 39 -15.14 1.71 6.02
N ASN A 40 -14.13 1.54 5.19
CA ASN A 40 -13.39 0.29 5.03
C ASN A 40 -12.00 0.52 4.41
N ILE A 41 -11.14 -0.50 4.51
CA ILE A 41 -9.80 -0.49 3.92
C ILE A 41 -9.69 -1.61 2.88
N PHE A 42 -9.18 -1.27 1.70
CA PHE A 42 -8.74 -2.21 0.68
C PHE A 42 -7.22 -2.19 0.60
N PHE A 43 -6.57 -3.29 0.96
CA PHE A 43 -5.17 -3.50 0.62
C PHE A 43 -5.10 -4.18 -0.75
N VAL A 44 -4.46 -3.51 -1.71
CA VAL A 44 -4.49 -3.90 -3.12
C VAL A 44 -3.08 -3.93 -3.70
N ALA A 45 -2.65 -5.11 -4.13
CA ALA A 45 -1.36 -5.29 -4.79
C ALA A 45 -1.35 -6.56 -5.65
N VAL A 46 -0.17 -6.94 -6.14
CA VAL A 46 0.06 -8.21 -6.85
C VAL A 46 1.27 -8.94 -6.27
N GLY A 47 1.28 -10.26 -6.39
CA GLY A 47 2.42 -11.10 -6.04
C GLY A 47 2.91 -10.88 -4.60
N GLY A 48 4.23 -10.79 -4.44
CA GLY A 48 4.87 -10.69 -3.12
C GLY A 48 4.48 -9.47 -2.30
N SER A 49 4.01 -8.39 -2.93
CA SER A 49 3.52 -7.20 -2.22
C SER A 49 2.26 -7.48 -1.39
N LEU A 50 1.48 -8.51 -1.73
CA LEU A 50 0.33 -8.91 -0.92
C LEU A 50 0.71 -9.59 0.39
N ALA A 51 1.89 -10.21 0.49
CA ALA A 51 2.29 -10.97 1.68
C ALA A 51 2.23 -10.14 2.99
N PRO A 52 2.84 -8.95 3.09
CA PRO A 52 2.72 -8.13 4.29
C PRO A 52 1.29 -7.59 4.50
N MET A 53 0.54 -7.31 3.43
CA MET A 53 -0.85 -6.88 3.53
C MET A 53 -1.75 -7.96 4.13
N MET A 54 -1.55 -9.22 3.76
CA MET A 54 -2.24 -10.37 4.34
C MET A 54 -1.92 -10.53 5.83
N ALA A 55 -0.66 -10.35 6.23
CA ALA A 55 -0.27 -10.39 7.63
C ALA A 55 -0.95 -9.27 8.44
N ILE A 56 -1.00 -8.04 7.90
CA ILE A 56 -1.69 -6.91 8.52
C ILE A 56 -3.19 -7.21 8.66
N ALA A 57 -3.84 -7.75 7.62
CA ALA A 57 -5.25 -8.15 7.68
C ALA A 57 -5.51 -9.19 8.78
N ASP A 58 -4.62 -10.16 8.95
CA ASP A 58 -4.78 -11.19 9.98
C ASP A 58 -4.62 -10.62 11.39
N MET A 59 -3.63 -9.75 11.59
CA MET A 59 -3.47 -9.01 12.84
C MET A 59 -4.69 -8.13 13.14
N ALA A 60 -5.20 -7.42 12.13
CA ALA A 60 -6.30 -6.48 12.30
C ALA A 60 -7.58 -7.11 12.85
N LYS A 61 -7.82 -8.41 12.60
CA LYS A 61 -8.94 -9.17 13.20
C LYS A 61 -8.95 -9.12 14.74
N GLN A 62 -7.79 -8.89 15.37
CA GLN A 62 -7.66 -8.80 16.82
C GLN A 62 -7.81 -7.37 17.36
N PHE A 63 -7.71 -6.36 16.50
CA PHE A 63 -7.64 -4.95 16.91
C PHE A 63 -8.83 -4.10 16.44
N THR A 64 -9.59 -4.55 15.43
CA THR A 64 -10.68 -3.75 14.86
C THR A 64 -11.78 -4.61 14.27
N THR A 65 -13.01 -4.08 14.28
CA THR A 65 -14.17 -4.63 13.57
C THR A 65 -14.37 -4.00 12.20
N MET A 66 -13.56 -3.01 11.84
CA MET A 66 -13.63 -2.31 10.55
C MET A 66 -13.43 -3.29 9.39
N PRO A 67 -14.25 -3.23 8.32
CA PRO A 67 -14.07 -4.09 7.17
C PRO A 67 -12.72 -3.85 6.50
N ILE A 68 -11.94 -4.92 6.35
CA ILE A 68 -10.64 -4.92 5.67
C ILE A 68 -10.67 -5.99 4.58
N PHE A 69 -10.35 -5.58 3.36
CA PHE A 69 -10.33 -6.43 2.18
C PHE A 69 -8.89 -6.54 1.65
N ILE A 70 -8.48 -7.75 1.31
CA ILE A 70 -7.23 -8.00 0.58
C ILE A 70 -7.61 -8.44 -0.83
N GLU A 71 -7.20 -7.68 -1.83
CA GLU A 71 -7.57 -7.93 -3.22
C GLU A 71 -6.34 -7.93 -4.13
N GLN A 72 -6.31 -8.87 -5.07
CA GLN A 72 -5.38 -8.81 -6.18
C GLN A 72 -5.80 -7.66 -7.11
N ALA A 73 -4.86 -6.79 -7.50
CA ALA A 73 -5.17 -5.52 -8.17
C ALA A 73 -6.00 -5.67 -9.46
N ASN A 74 -5.65 -6.63 -10.31
CA ASN A 74 -6.32 -6.87 -11.58
C ASN A 74 -7.68 -7.56 -11.38
N GLU A 75 -7.79 -8.48 -10.43
CA GLU A 75 -9.06 -9.09 -10.05
C GLU A 75 -10.04 -8.02 -9.56
N LEU A 76 -9.62 -7.12 -8.66
CA LEU A 76 -10.47 -6.02 -8.20
C LEU A 76 -10.91 -5.12 -9.36
N LEU A 77 -9.98 -4.80 -10.28
CA LEU A 77 -10.26 -3.95 -11.44
C LEU A 77 -11.35 -4.53 -12.34
N TYR A 78 -11.29 -5.84 -12.63
CA TYR A 78 -12.21 -6.49 -13.57
C TYR A 78 -13.46 -7.09 -12.91
N ARG A 79 -13.33 -7.71 -11.73
CA ARG A 79 -14.45 -8.32 -10.98
C ARG A 79 -15.26 -7.27 -10.22
N GLY A 80 -14.59 -6.21 -9.75
CA GLY A 80 -15.15 -5.26 -8.80
C GLY A 80 -15.38 -5.87 -7.42
N ASN A 81 -15.73 -4.99 -6.48
CA ASN A 81 -16.19 -5.37 -5.14
C ASN A 81 -17.27 -4.36 -4.72
N LYS A 82 -18.45 -4.82 -4.30
CA LYS A 82 -19.57 -3.93 -3.92
C LYS A 82 -19.26 -3.07 -2.69
N ASN A 83 -18.26 -3.46 -1.88
CA ASN A 83 -17.79 -2.67 -0.74
C ASN A 83 -16.77 -1.61 -1.15
N LEU A 84 -16.28 -1.60 -2.40
CA LEU A 84 -15.40 -0.54 -2.88
C LEU A 84 -16.25 0.67 -3.26
N THR A 85 -16.29 1.66 -2.37
CA THR A 85 -17.09 2.88 -2.50
C THR A 85 -16.21 4.13 -2.47
N LYS A 86 -16.82 5.32 -2.54
CA LYS A 86 -16.10 6.60 -2.38
C LYS A 86 -15.58 6.81 -0.97
N GLU A 87 -16.18 6.15 0.01
CA GLU A 87 -15.80 6.22 1.42
C GLU A 87 -14.71 5.18 1.77
N SER A 88 -14.27 4.37 0.80
CA SER A 88 -13.18 3.41 0.97
C SER A 88 -11.81 4.08 0.97
N LEU A 89 -10.91 3.54 1.79
CA LEU A 89 -9.47 3.79 1.70
C LEU A 89 -8.78 2.66 0.92
N VAL A 90 -8.12 2.97 -0.18
CA VAL A 90 -7.32 2.00 -0.95
C VAL A 90 -5.84 2.19 -0.63
N ILE A 91 -5.17 1.13 -0.18
CA ILE A 91 -3.74 1.11 0.12
C ILE A 91 -3.05 0.20 -0.90
N THR A 92 -2.13 0.76 -1.67
CA THR A 92 -1.36 0.04 -2.71
C THR A 92 0.12 -0.03 -2.38
N MET A 93 0.82 -1.01 -2.96
CA MET A 93 2.27 -1.13 -2.79
C MET A 93 2.97 -1.67 -4.04
N SER A 94 4.04 -0.99 -4.45
CA SER A 94 4.96 -1.43 -5.51
C SER A 94 6.36 -0.88 -5.25
N LYS A 95 7.37 -1.75 -5.19
CA LYS A 95 8.77 -1.33 -4.98
C LYS A 95 9.30 -0.48 -6.14
N SER A 96 9.04 -0.90 -7.38
CA SER A 96 9.46 -0.16 -8.58
C SER A 96 8.54 1.02 -8.87
N GLY A 97 7.30 0.97 -8.37
CA GLY A 97 6.27 1.98 -8.60
C GLY A 97 5.76 2.01 -10.05
N ASP A 98 6.06 0.99 -10.85
CA ASP A 98 5.63 0.84 -12.25
C ASP A 98 4.88 -0.49 -12.51
N THR A 99 4.56 -1.24 -11.45
CA THR A 99 3.74 -2.46 -11.55
C THR A 99 2.39 -2.11 -12.18
N LYS A 100 2.16 -2.61 -13.40
CA LYS A 100 1.08 -2.13 -14.29
C LYS A 100 -0.29 -2.25 -13.64
N GLU A 101 -0.58 -3.40 -13.04
CA GLU A 101 -1.85 -3.70 -12.38
C GLU A 101 -2.10 -2.75 -11.20
N THR A 102 -1.07 -2.51 -10.39
CA THR A 102 -1.15 -1.58 -9.24
C THR A 102 -1.34 -0.14 -9.69
N VAL A 103 -0.66 0.29 -10.75
CA VAL A 103 -0.83 1.65 -11.32
C VAL A 103 -2.22 1.82 -11.92
N GLU A 104 -2.73 0.81 -12.62
CA GLU A 104 -4.05 0.83 -13.25
C GLU A 104 -5.19 0.90 -12.23
N ILE A 105 -5.15 0.11 -11.16
CA ILE A 105 -6.17 0.18 -10.10
C ILE A 105 -6.11 1.52 -9.36
N SER A 106 -4.91 2.07 -9.10
CA SER A 106 -4.77 3.40 -8.50
C SER A 106 -5.39 4.49 -9.38
N LYS A 107 -5.11 4.47 -10.70
CA LYS A 107 -5.74 5.38 -11.67
C LYS A 107 -7.26 5.23 -11.70
N TYR A 108 -7.77 3.99 -11.68
CA TYR A 108 -9.20 3.71 -11.67
C TYR A 108 -9.88 4.28 -10.42
N CYS A 109 -9.30 4.06 -9.24
CA CYS A 109 -9.80 4.56 -7.97
C CYS A 109 -9.78 6.10 -7.92
N SER A 110 -8.67 6.73 -8.29
CA SER A 110 -8.54 8.20 -8.33
C SER A 110 -9.58 8.85 -9.26
N LYS A 111 -9.78 8.31 -10.47
CA LYS A 111 -10.83 8.80 -11.40
C LYS A 111 -12.25 8.69 -10.85
N LYS A 112 -12.47 7.82 -9.87
CA LYS A 112 -13.77 7.63 -9.18
C LYS A 112 -13.87 8.43 -7.89
N ASN A 113 -12.85 9.23 -7.56
CA ASN A 113 -12.71 9.96 -6.30
C ASN A 113 -12.66 9.02 -5.07
N ILE A 114 -12.09 7.82 -5.25
CA ILE A 114 -11.78 6.91 -4.15
C ILE A 114 -10.37 7.24 -3.68
N ARG A 115 -10.18 7.41 -2.36
CA ARG A 115 -8.89 7.80 -1.78
C ARG A 115 -7.88 6.66 -1.93
N VAL A 116 -6.70 6.97 -2.48
CA VAL A 116 -5.58 6.03 -2.65
C VAL A 116 -4.35 6.49 -1.88
N VAL A 117 -3.74 5.58 -1.14
CA VAL A 117 -2.40 5.71 -0.54
C VAL A 117 -1.47 4.70 -1.18
N SER A 118 -0.28 5.13 -1.57
CA SER A 118 0.67 4.30 -2.30
C SER A 118 1.99 4.19 -1.55
N PHE A 119 2.41 2.96 -1.24
CA PHE A 119 3.76 2.65 -0.79
C PHE A 119 4.65 2.34 -1.99
N THR A 120 5.62 3.22 -2.25
CA THR A 120 6.56 3.12 -3.37
C THR A 120 7.91 3.71 -2.98
N ARG A 121 8.95 3.46 -3.79
CA ARG A 121 10.33 3.86 -3.46
C ARG A 121 10.50 5.36 -3.28
N ASP A 122 9.90 6.16 -4.17
CA ASP A 122 9.99 7.62 -4.15
C ASP A 122 8.86 8.27 -4.96
N GLU A 123 8.75 9.60 -4.83
CA GLU A 123 7.71 10.43 -5.43
C GLU A 123 7.78 10.53 -6.96
N LYS A 124 8.89 10.11 -7.59
CA LYS A 124 9.07 10.19 -9.06
C LYS A 124 8.49 8.97 -9.77
N THR A 125 8.17 7.91 -9.02
CA THR A 125 7.59 6.69 -9.59
C THR A 125 6.21 6.95 -10.18
N LEU A 126 5.80 6.12 -11.15
CA LEU A 126 4.48 6.27 -11.78
C LEU A 126 3.35 6.17 -10.74
N LEU A 127 3.47 5.25 -9.78
CA LEU A 127 2.47 5.03 -8.73
C LEU A 127 2.33 6.20 -7.75
N ALA A 128 3.34 7.07 -7.62
CA ALA A 128 3.29 8.26 -6.76
C ALA A 128 2.61 9.46 -7.43
N GLN A 129 2.41 9.42 -8.76
CA GLN A 129 1.78 10.51 -9.48
C GLN A 129 0.31 10.68 -9.06
N LYS A 130 -0.15 11.93 -8.98
CA LYS A 130 -1.57 12.22 -8.80
C LYS A 130 -2.31 11.92 -10.10
N PHE A 131 -3.28 11.01 -10.03
CA PHE A 131 -4.13 10.61 -11.15
C PHE A 131 -5.49 11.27 -11.11
#